data_AF-A0A7Y4Q8X1-F1
#
_entry.id   AF-A0A7Y4Q8X1-F1
#
_cell.length_a   1.000
_cell.length_b   1.000
_cell.length_c   1.000
_cell.angle_alpha   90.00
_cell.angle_beta   90.00
_cell.angle_gamma   90.00
#
_symmetry.space_group_name_H-M   'P 1'
#
loop_
_entity.id
_entity.type
_entity.pdbx_description
1 polymer ?
#
loop_
_entity_poly.entity_id
_entity_poly.type
_entity_poly.pdbx_seq_one_letter_code
_entity_poly.pdbx_strand_id
1 'polypeptide(L)'
;MFLLNEYGFIRESADPLRELRGIINLHGYTFFLLLVVIILPFCEELVFRSYLTWPRFFKQKFLIDHFGWIFYASAVLFALVHISNYPDEEINQFIPILISPQFITGLFAGYLRVKFGLLWGFLFHALHNLFLLIVLIAFGGL
;
A
#
# COMPACT_ATOMS: atom_id res chain seq x y z
N MET A 1 44.37 -43.96 -10.70
CA MET A 1 43.53 -45.17 -10.77
C MET A 1 42.26 -44.84 -9.99
N PHE A 2 41.30 -44.18 -10.66
CA PHE A 2 39.98 -44.74 -11.04
C PHE A 2 39.27 -45.34 -9.81
N LEU A 3 38.16 -44.79 -9.33
CA LEU A 3 36.89 -44.76 -10.06
C LEU A 3 36.06 -43.48 -9.78
N LEU A 4 35.84 -42.70 -10.85
CA LEU A 4 34.73 -41.79 -10.98
C LEU A 4 33.56 -42.54 -11.65
N ASN A 5 32.36 -42.29 -11.11
CA ASN A 5 31.06 -42.31 -11.78
C ASN A 5 30.47 -43.65 -12.26
N GLU A 6 29.34 -44.06 -11.65
CA GLU A 6 28.28 -44.75 -12.43
C GLU A 6 26.83 -44.61 -11.91
N TYR A 7 26.54 -43.74 -10.95
CA TYR A 7 25.16 -43.40 -10.61
C TYR A 7 25.09 -41.92 -10.23
N GLY A 8 24.94 -41.06 -11.24
CA GLY A 8 24.79 -39.60 -11.14
C GLY A 8 23.49 -39.16 -10.47
N PHE A 9 23.27 -39.61 -9.23
CA PHE A 9 22.17 -39.22 -8.36
C PHE A 9 22.67 -39.07 -6.92
N ILE A 10 23.80 -38.38 -6.73
CA ILE A 10 23.94 -37.62 -5.49
C ILE A 10 23.04 -36.41 -5.71
N ARG A 11 21.76 -36.56 -5.38
CA ARG A 11 20.90 -35.44 -5.00
C ARG A 11 21.79 -34.59 -4.10
N GLU A 12 22.13 -33.36 -4.49
CA GLU A 12 22.52 -32.35 -3.51
C GLU A 12 21.47 -32.49 -2.41
N SER A 13 21.85 -33.00 -1.24
CA SER A 13 20.96 -32.98 -0.09
C SER A 13 20.72 -31.50 0.12
N ALA A 14 19.55 -31.02 -0.32
CA ALA A 14 19.21 -29.61 -0.23
C ALA A 14 19.53 -29.18 1.19
N ASP A 15 20.48 -28.24 1.32
CA ASP A 15 20.94 -27.77 2.63
C ASP A 15 19.68 -27.39 3.43
N PRO A 16 19.35 -28.11 4.52
CA PRO A 16 18.11 -27.86 5.26
C PRO A 16 18.02 -26.43 5.74
N LEU A 17 19.17 -25.77 5.97
CA LEU A 17 19.23 -24.36 6.33
C LEU A 17 18.91 -23.44 5.15
N ARG A 18 19.28 -23.81 3.92
CA ARG A 18 18.91 -23.08 2.69
C ARG A 18 17.41 -23.19 2.41
N GLU A 19 16.83 -24.38 2.57
CA GLU A 19 15.37 -24.58 2.43
C GLU A 19 14.60 -23.80 3.51
N LEU A 20 15.03 -23.90 4.77
CA LEU A 20 14.42 -23.17 5.88
C LEU A 20 14.48 -21.65 5.65
N ARG A 21 15.62 -21.11 5.19
CA ARG A 21 15.76 -19.69 4.84
C ARG A 21 14.82 -19.31 3.68
N GLY A 22 14.69 -20.16 2.66
CA GLY A 22 13.75 -19.94 1.56
C GLY A 22 12.30 -19.84 2.02
N ILE A 23 11.89 -20.75 2.90
CA ILE A 23 10.55 -20.75 3.50
C ILE A 23 10.34 -19.48 4.33
N ILE A 24 11.27 -19.14 5.23
CA ILE A 24 11.17 -17.93 6.07
C ILE A 24 11.06 -16.68 5.20
N ASN A 25 11.89 -16.56 4.16
CA ASN A 25 11.86 -15.42 3.25
C ASN A 25 10.53 -15.33 2.49
N LEU A 26 10.02 -16.45 1.97
CA LEU A 26 8.73 -16.49 1.28
C LEU A 26 7.57 -16.00 2.17
N HIS A 27 7.55 -16.44 3.43
CA HIS A 27 6.56 -15.97 4.40
C HIS A 27 6.72 -14.46 4.67
N GLY A 28 7.97 -13.98 4.80
CA GLY A 28 8.27 -12.56 4.94
C GLY A 28 7.76 -11.71 3.78
N TYR A 29 8.03 -12.11 2.53
CA TYR A 29 7.53 -11.42 1.35
C TYR A 29 6.01 -11.45 1.24
N THR A 30 5.40 -12.60 1.52
CA THR A 30 3.93 -12.74 1.52
C THR A 30 3.30 -11.80 2.55
N PHE A 31 3.86 -11.75 3.76
CA PHE A 31 3.37 -10.85 4.80
C PHE A 31 3.53 -9.37 4.41
N PHE A 32 4.69 -8.99 3.87
CA PHE A 32 4.93 -7.64 3.35
C PHE A 32 3.92 -7.24 2.26
N LEU A 33 3.64 -8.15 1.32
CA LEU A 33 2.64 -7.94 0.26
C LEU A 33 1.24 -7.70 0.85
N LEU A 34 0.81 -8.54 1.80
CA LEU A 34 -0.48 -8.36 2.48
C LEU A 34 -0.54 -7.05 3.25
N LEU A 35 0.56 -6.65 3.90
CA LEU A 35 0.62 -5.38 4.62
C LEU A 35 0.42 -4.19 3.69
N VAL A 36 1.24 -4.07 2.65
CA VAL A 36 1.26 -2.90 1.76
C VAL A 36 0.01 -2.80 0.89
N VAL A 37 -0.53 -3.94 0.44
CA VAL A 37 -1.64 -3.94 -0.54
C VAL A 37 -3.01 -4.03 0.13
N ILE A 38 -3.11 -4.68 1.30
CA ILE A 38 -4.40 -4.97 1.93
C ILE A 38 -4.53 -4.28 3.27
N ILE A 39 -3.66 -4.60 4.23
CA ILE A 39 -3.86 -4.21 5.63
C ILE A 39 -3.72 -2.70 5.80
N LEU A 40 -2.62 -2.10 5.32
CA LEU A 40 -2.38 -0.67 5.44
C LEU A 40 -3.42 0.16 4.66
N PRO A 41 -3.72 -0.12 3.37
CA PRO A 41 -4.75 0.63 2.65
C PRO A 41 -6.13 0.53 3.29
N PHE A 42 -6.48 -0.62 3.88
CA PHE A 42 -7.74 -0.78 4.62
C PHE A 42 -7.76 0.06 5.90
N CYS A 43 -6.68 0.03 6.69
CA CYS A 43 -6.55 0.88 7.88
C CYS A 43 -6.62 2.37 7.54
N GLU A 44 -5.94 2.80 6.48
CA GLU A 44 -5.96 4.19 6.01
C GLU A 44 -7.36 4.60 5.56
N GLU A 45 -8.07 3.75 4.83
CA GLU A 45 -9.47 3.99 4.47
C GLU A 45 -10.36 4.18 5.70
N LEU A 46 -10.17 3.35 6.73
CA LEU A 46 -10.92 3.50 7.98
C LEU A 46 -10.59 4.82 8.68
N VAL A 47 -9.32 5.20 8.78
CA VAL A 47 -8.88 6.41 9.49
C VAL A 47 -9.28 7.68 8.74
N PHE A 48 -8.95 7.78 7.45
CA PHE A 48 -9.10 9.01 6.70
C PHE A 48 -10.50 9.22 6.13
N ARG A 49 -11.31 8.16 5.97
CA ARG A 49 -12.51 8.23 5.12
C ARG A 49 -13.77 7.66 5.76
N SER A 50 -13.70 7.05 6.95
CA SER A 50 -14.90 6.55 7.65
C SER A 50 -15.94 7.64 7.90
N TYR A 51 -15.49 8.81 8.34
CA TYR A 51 -16.35 9.92 8.75
C TYR A 51 -17.04 10.63 7.58
N LEU A 52 -16.53 10.51 6.36
CA LEU A 52 -17.13 11.13 5.17
C LEU A 52 -18.53 10.61 4.86
N THR A 53 -18.90 9.43 5.39
CA THR A 53 -20.24 8.86 5.24
C THR A 53 -21.15 9.06 6.46
N TRP A 54 -20.62 9.52 7.60
CA TRP A 54 -21.41 9.77 8.81
C TRP A 54 -22.61 10.71 8.62
N PRO A 55 -22.56 11.76 7.76
CA PRO A 55 -23.73 12.60 7.49
C PRO A 55 -24.96 11.82 7.02
N ARG A 56 -24.79 10.68 6.34
CA ARG A 56 -25.90 9.85 5.86
C ARG A 56 -26.64 9.13 6.98
N PHE A 57 -25.93 8.76 8.04
CA PHE A 57 -26.46 7.95 9.13
C PHE A 57 -26.86 8.81 10.33
N PHE A 58 -26.03 9.80 10.66
CA PHE A 58 -26.15 10.56 11.90
C PHE A 58 -26.63 12.01 11.70
N LYS A 59 -26.84 12.47 10.45
CA LYS A 59 -27.31 13.82 10.10
C LYS A 59 -26.61 14.95 10.86
N GLN A 60 -25.29 14.81 11.06
CA GLN A 60 -24.50 15.78 11.82
C GLN A 60 -24.41 17.11 11.06
N LYS A 61 -25.11 18.14 11.55
CA LYS A 61 -25.21 19.46 10.89
C LYS A 61 -23.84 20.02 10.50
N PHE A 62 -22.86 19.95 11.41
CA PHE A 62 -21.50 20.44 11.14
C PHE A 62 -20.84 19.77 9.93
N LEU A 63 -20.91 18.43 9.85
CA LEU A 63 -20.31 17.68 8.73
C LEU A 63 -21.03 17.95 7.40
N ILE A 64 -22.33 18.21 7.43
CA ILE A 64 -23.12 18.56 6.24
C ILE A 64 -22.70 19.94 5.73
N ASP A 65 -22.70 20.94 6.63
CA ASP A 65 -22.42 22.33 6.28
C ASP A 65 -20.98 22.53 5.78
N HIS A 66 -20.03 21.72 6.27
CA HIS A 66 -18.61 21.84 5.95
C HIS A 66 -18.07 20.66 5.13
N PHE A 67 -18.96 19.88 4.50
CA PHE A 67 -18.59 18.62 3.84
C PHE A 67 -17.45 18.79 2.84
N GLY A 68 -17.49 19.84 2.00
CA GLY A 68 -16.44 20.10 1.02
C GLY A 68 -15.07 20.30 1.66
N TRP A 69 -14.98 21.13 2.70
CA TRP A 69 -13.72 21.35 3.44
C TRP A 69 -13.21 20.09 4.10
N ILE A 70 -14.09 19.31 4.73
CA ILE A 70 -13.75 18.04 5.38
C ILE A 70 -13.24 17.03 4.36
N PHE A 71 -13.87 16.96 3.18
CA PHE A 71 -13.45 16.11 2.09
C PHE A 71 -12.04 16.46 1.60
N TYR A 72 -11.78 17.74 1.29
CA TYR A 72 -10.44 18.16 0.85
C TYR A 72 -9.38 18.00 1.96
N ALA A 73 -9.73 18.32 3.20
CA ALA A 73 -8.84 18.12 4.35
C ALA A 73 -8.45 16.64 4.50
N SER A 74 -9.40 15.71 4.28
CA SER A 74 -9.10 14.26 4.31
C SER A 74 -8.05 13.85 3.28
N ALA A 75 -8.14 14.39 2.06
CA ALA A 75 -7.20 14.11 0.99
C ALA A 75 -5.83 14.77 1.26
N VAL A 76 -5.79 15.98 1.81
CA VAL A 76 -4.55 16.66 2.21
C VAL A 76 -3.85 15.88 3.33
N LEU A 77 -4.56 15.52 4.40
CA LEU A 77 -3.98 14.75 5.51
C LEU A 77 -3.44 13.40 5.04
N PHE A 78 -4.18 12.74 4.14
CA PHE A 78 -3.71 11.51 3.49
C PHE A 78 -2.40 11.75 2.71
N ALA A 79 -2.28 12.83 1.94
CA ALA A 79 -1.02 13.14 1.24
C ALA A 79 0.13 13.46 2.20
N LEU A 80 -0.14 14.21 3.28
CA LEU A 80 0.87 14.64 4.25
C LEU A 80 1.53 13.46 4.99
N VAL A 81 0.79 12.40 5.32
CA VAL A 81 1.39 11.23 5.97
C VAL A 81 2.38 10.48 5.06
N HIS A 82 2.35 10.72 3.75
CA HIS A 82 3.28 10.13 2.78
C HIS A 82 4.56 10.93 2.57
N ILE A 83 4.76 12.05 3.28
CA ILE A 83 6.03 12.78 3.26
C ILE A 83 7.19 11.87 3.69
N SER A 84 6.95 10.93 4.61
CA SER A 84 7.95 9.96 5.09
C SER A 84 8.51 9.03 4.00
N ASN A 85 7.87 8.95 2.82
CA ASN A 85 8.41 8.23 1.67
C ASN A 85 9.61 8.94 1.03
N TYR A 86 9.87 10.20 1.41
CA TYR A 86 10.93 11.04 0.85
C TYR A 86 11.84 11.55 1.99
N PRO A 87 12.71 10.69 2.54
CA PRO A 87 13.57 11.06 3.67
C PRO A 87 14.73 12.00 3.29
N ASP A 88 15.06 12.11 2.00
CA ASP A 88 16.21 12.87 1.52
C ASP A 88 15.96 14.38 1.58
N GLU A 89 16.77 15.11 2.36
CA GLU A 89 16.56 16.55 2.56
C GLU A 89 16.76 17.38 1.29
N GLU A 90 17.59 16.90 0.35
CA GLU A 90 17.89 17.57 -0.92
C GLU A 90 16.64 17.78 -1.81
N ILE A 91 15.63 16.91 -1.65
CA ILE A 91 14.39 16.95 -2.44
C ILE A 91 13.22 17.59 -1.69
N ASN A 92 13.44 18.13 -0.48
CA ASN A 92 12.37 18.69 0.36
C ASN A 92 11.56 19.79 -0.33
N GLN A 93 12.20 20.63 -1.15
CA GLN A 93 11.54 21.68 -1.94
C GLN A 93 10.50 21.13 -2.93
N PHE A 94 10.63 19.86 -3.32
CA PHE A 94 9.72 19.17 -4.23
C PHE A 94 8.64 18.37 -3.51
N ILE A 95 8.61 18.31 -2.17
CA ILE A 95 7.59 17.59 -1.39
C ILE A 95 6.17 17.86 -1.89
N PRO A 96 5.74 19.13 -2.13
CA PRO A 96 4.38 19.39 -2.62
C PRO A 96 4.05 18.67 -3.94
N ILE A 97 5.04 18.51 -4.83
CA ILE A 97 4.90 17.79 -6.11
C ILE A 97 4.96 16.27 -5.86
N LEU A 98 5.87 15.84 -4.99
CA LEU A 98 6.09 14.42 -4.68
C LEU A 98 4.88 13.77 -3.99
N ILE A 99 4.15 14.52 -3.14
CA ILE A 99 2.93 14.02 -2.48
C ILE A 99 1.64 14.31 -3.28
N SER A 100 1.72 15.03 -4.41
CA SER A 100 0.53 15.36 -5.19
C SER A 100 -0.17 14.13 -5.78
N PRO A 101 0.52 13.05 -6.21
CA PRO A 101 -0.14 11.80 -6.59
C PRO A 101 -0.99 11.23 -5.45
N GLN A 102 -0.50 11.26 -4.22
CA GLN A 102 -1.18 10.77 -3.02
C GLN A 102 -2.40 11.63 -2.71
N PHE A 103 -2.29 12.95 -2.86
CA PHE A 103 -3.44 13.85 -2.78
C PHE A 103 -4.52 13.49 -3.81
N ILE A 104 -4.14 13.29 -5.07
CA ILE A 104 -5.06 12.90 -6.16
C ILE A 104 -5.71 11.54 -5.86
N THR A 105 -4.93 10.54 -5.45
CA THR A 105 -5.45 9.23 -5.03
C THR A 105 -6.42 9.37 -3.86
N GLY A 106 -6.14 10.25 -2.89
CA GLY A 106 -7.03 10.58 -1.79
C GLY A 106 -8.37 11.17 -2.25
N LEU A 107 -8.37 12.04 -3.27
CA LEU A 107 -9.60 12.59 -3.86
C LEU A 107 -10.43 11.50 -4.55
N PHE A 108 -9.82 10.64 -5.36
CA PHE A 108 -10.52 9.55 -6.05
C PHE A 108 -11.08 8.52 -5.06
N ALA A 109 -10.26 8.05 -4.12
CA ALA A 109 -10.69 7.13 -3.08
C ALA A 109 -11.80 7.71 -2.22
N GLY A 110 -11.69 8.99 -1.83
CA GLY A 110 -12.74 9.72 -1.11
C GLY A 110 -14.03 9.81 -1.90
N TYR A 111 -13.95 10.13 -3.20
CA TYR A 111 -15.13 10.17 -4.07
C TYR A 111 -15.81 8.80 -4.17
N LEU A 112 -15.03 7.73 -4.36
CA LEU A 112 -15.55 6.36 -4.41
C LEU A 112 -16.17 5.93 -3.09
N ARG A 113 -15.52 6.24 -1.96
CA ARG A 113 -16.05 6.02 -0.61
C ARG A 113 -17.40 6.69 -0.43
N VAL A 114 -17.49 7.96 -0.80
CA VAL A 114 -18.74 8.71 -0.67
C VAL A 114 -19.74 8.12 -1.64
N LYS A 115 -19.49 7.99 -2.93
CA LYS A 115 -20.51 7.57 -3.89
C LYS A 115 -20.95 6.10 -3.76
N PHE A 116 -20.02 5.20 -3.46
CA PHE A 116 -20.23 3.75 -3.56
C PHE A 116 -19.96 2.97 -2.25
N GLY A 117 -19.31 3.57 -1.25
CA GLY A 117 -19.09 2.97 0.07
C GLY A 117 -17.66 2.47 0.32
N LEU A 118 -17.40 1.87 1.49
CA LEU A 118 -16.05 1.47 1.96
C LEU A 118 -15.31 0.63 0.94
N LEU A 119 -16.00 -0.41 0.45
CA LEU A 119 -15.39 -1.43 -0.37
C LEU A 119 -14.78 -0.83 -1.64
N TRP A 120 -15.43 0.15 -2.24
CA TRP A 120 -14.96 0.76 -3.49
C TRP A 120 -13.79 1.73 -3.29
N GLY A 121 -13.78 2.49 -2.19
CA GLY A 121 -12.61 3.28 -1.81
C GLY A 121 -11.40 2.37 -1.55
N PHE A 122 -11.62 1.34 -0.73
CA PHE A 122 -10.60 0.35 -0.40
C PHE A 122 -10.07 -0.40 -1.63
N LEU A 123 -10.92 -0.93 -2.49
CA LEU A 123 -10.49 -1.66 -3.68
C LEU A 123 -9.68 -0.76 -4.62
N PHE A 124 -10.10 0.49 -4.81
CA PHE A 124 -9.31 1.44 -5.58
C PHE A 124 -7.94 1.67 -4.95
N HIS A 125 -7.89 1.88 -3.63
CA HIS A 125 -6.65 2.14 -2.92
C HIS A 125 -5.68 0.94 -2.93
N ALA A 126 -6.21 -0.27 -2.72
CA ALA A 126 -5.46 -1.52 -2.78
C ALA A 126 -4.93 -1.79 -4.19
N LEU A 127 -5.75 -1.60 -5.23
CA LEU A 127 -5.33 -1.77 -6.63
C LEU A 127 -4.28 -0.74 -7.04
N HIS A 128 -4.41 0.51 -6.59
CA HIS A 128 -3.42 1.55 -6.82
C HIS A 128 -2.07 1.19 -6.18
N ASN A 129 -2.07 0.72 -4.92
CA ASN A 129 -0.84 0.25 -4.26
C ASN A 129 -0.25 -0.98 -4.93
N LEU A 130 -1.08 -1.95 -5.32
CA LEU A 130 -0.64 -3.13 -6.06
C LEU A 130 0.04 -2.75 -7.37
N PHE A 131 -0.55 -1.82 -8.13
CA PHE A 131 0.03 -1.33 -9.38
C PHE A 131 1.40 -0.69 -9.15
N LEU A 132 1.53 0.21 -8.17
CA LEU A 132 2.81 0.83 -7.83
C LEU A 132 3.86 -0.18 -7.38
N LEU A 133 3.46 -1.18 -6.59
CA LEU A 133 4.36 -2.24 -6.15
C LEU A 133 4.84 -3.10 -7.32
N ILE A 134 3.97 -3.42 -8.27
CA ILE A 134 4.35 -4.14 -9.49
C ILE A 134 5.35 -3.32 -10.30
N VAL A 135 5.11 -2.01 -10.49
CA VAL A 135 6.05 -1.12 -11.18
C VAL A 135 7.39 -1.07 -10.44
N LEU A 136 7.38 -0.95 -9.12
CA LEU A 136 8.59 -0.95 -8.30
C LEU A 136 9.38 -2.26 -8.44
N ILE A 137 8.73 -3.41 -8.41
CA ILE A 137 9.41 -4.71 -8.58
C ILE A 137 9.94 -4.86 -10.01
N ALA A 138 9.18 -4.42 -11.02
CA ALA A 138 9.57 -4.56 -12.42
C ALA A 138 10.74 -3.68 -12.84
N PHE A 139 10.88 -2.48 -12.26
CA PHE A 139 11.87 -1.48 -12.67
C PHE A 139 12.85 -1.06 -11.57
N GLY A 140 12.59 -1.42 -10.31
CA GLY A 140 13.36 -0.99 -9.14
C GLY A 140 14.62 -1.81 -8.86
N GLY A 141 14.93 -2.82 -9.68
CA GLY A 141 16.19 -3.56 -9.59
C GLY A 141 16.38 -4.36 -8.30
N LEU A 142 15.32 -5.02 -7.83
CA LEU A 142 15.38 -6.01 -6.75
C LEU A 142 15.95 -7.35 -7.23
#